data_AF-A0A3N0YD84-F1
#
_entry.id   AF-A0A3N0YD84-F1
#
_cell.length_a   1.000
_cell.length_b   1.000
_cell.length_c   1.000
_cell.angle_alpha   90.00
_cell.angle_beta   90.00
_cell.angle_gamma   90.00
#
_symmetry.space_group_name_H-M   'P 1'
#
loop_
_entity.id
_entity.type
_entity.pdbx_description
1 polymer ?
#
loop_
_entity_poly.entity_id
_entity_poly.type
_entity_poly.pdbx_seq_one_letter_code
_entity_poly.pdbx_strand_id
1 'polypeptide(L)'
;MLQRYANISTPPDSAQEAFTAGIRLSFTQFIQYLLDPQTEKEKPFNEHWQHVYRLCHPCQIDYDFVGKLESLDEDTEHLLKILGLENIHFPPGYKDRTSVDWERDMVCKPFHS
;
A
#
# COMPACT_ATOMS: atom_id res chain seq x y z
N MET A 1 -16.54 -11.14 -4.95
CA MET A 1 -16.38 -10.26 -3.76
C MET A 1 -17.71 -9.98 -3.06
N LEU A 2 -18.63 -9.19 -3.64
CA LEU A 2 -19.92 -8.83 -3.04
C LEU A 2 -20.82 -10.04 -2.68
N GLN A 3 -20.83 -11.08 -3.50
CA GLN A 3 -21.60 -12.30 -3.23
C GLN A 3 -21.14 -13.03 -1.95
N ARG A 4 -19.83 -13.20 -1.80
CA ARG A 4 -19.24 -14.04 -0.73
C ARG A 4 -19.07 -13.28 0.59
N TYR A 5 -18.65 -12.02 0.54
CA TYR A 5 -18.29 -11.26 1.75
C TYR A 5 -19.35 -10.21 2.14
N ALA A 6 -20.28 -9.86 1.24
CA ALA A 6 -21.37 -8.94 1.54
C ALA A 6 -22.76 -9.57 1.46
N ASN A 7 -22.86 -10.89 1.22
CA ASN A 7 -24.12 -11.64 1.11
C ASN A 7 -25.10 -11.06 0.07
N ILE A 8 -24.59 -10.52 -1.04
CA ILE A 8 -25.39 -9.97 -2.13
C ILE A 8 -25.48 -11.00 -3.26
N SER A 9 -26.61 -11.71 -3.36
CA SER A 9 -26.79 -12.80 -4.33
C SER A 9 -26.61 -12.36 -5.79
N THR A 10 -27.14 -11.18 -6.12
CA THR A 10 -27.07 -10.57 -7.46
C THR A 10 -26.36 -9.23 -7.37
N PRO A 11 -25.01 -9.22 -7.40
CA PRO A 11 -24.25 -7.99 -7.32
C PRO A 11 -24.41 -7.17 -8.62
N PRO A 12 -24.35 -5.83 -8.54
CA PRO A 12 -24.29 -4.98 -9.72
C PRO A 12 -23.03 -5.25 -10.55
N ASP A 13 -23.10 -4.95 -11.85
CA ASP A 13 -22.01 -5.24 -12.80
C ASP A 13 -20.87 -4.22 -12.71
N SER A 14 -21.11 -3.06 -12.08
CA SER A 14 -20.11 -2.02 -11.88
C SER A 14 -20.09 -1.46 -10.46
N ALA A 15 -18.93 -0.93 -10.06
CA ALA A 15 -18.79 -0.21 -8.79
C ALA A 15 -19.71 1.02 -8.73
N GLN A 16 -19.90 1.71 -9.87
CA GLN A 16 -20.79 2.86 -9.98
C GLN A 16 -22.23 2.48 -9.61
N GLU A 17 -22.76 1.40 -10.20
CA GLU A 17 -24.10 0.90 -9.90
C GLU A 17 -24.25 0.45 -8.46
N ALA A 18 -23.23 -0.23 -7.91
CA ALA A 18 -23.21 -0.61 -6.50
C ALA A 18 -23.32 0.61 -5.58
N PHE A 19 -22.56 1.68 -5.86
CA PHE A 19 -22.64 2.90 -5.07
C PHE A 19 -23.99 3.61 -5.22
N THR A 20 -24.56 3.66 -6.41
CA THR A 20 -25.91 4.21 -6.64
C THR A 20 -26.97 3.42 -5.88
N ALA A 21 -26.82 2.10 -5.77
CA ALA A 21 -27.69 1.22 -4.98
C ALA A 21 -27.43 1.30 -3.45
N GLY A 22 -26.51 2.15 -3.00
CA GLY A 22 -26.15 2.28 -1.58
C GLY A 22 -25.29 1.14 -1.05
N ILE A 23 -24.80 0.25 -1.91
CA ILE A 23 -23.93 -0.86 -1.54
C ILE A 23 -22.53 -0.31 -1.30
N ARG A 24 -22.05 -0.43 -0.07
CA ARG A 24 -20.69 -0.06 0.33
C ARG A 24 -20.05 -1.21 1.07
N LEU A 25 -18.86 -1.58 0.63
CA LEU A 25 -18.05 -2.57 1.32
C LEU A 25 -17.41 -1.94 2.54
N SER A 26 -17.56 -2.62 3.68
CA SER A 26 -16.79 -2.28 4.86
C SER A 26 -15.34 -2.70 4.68
N PHE A 27 -14.45 -2.02 5.39
CA PHE A 27 -13.04 -2.40 5.45
C PHE A 27 -12.88 -3.85 5.94
N THR A 28 -13.67 -4.30 6.91
CA THR A 28 -13.65 -5.68 7.41
C THR A 28 -13.93 -6.71 6.32
N GLN A 29 -14.90 -6.45 5.44
CA GLN A 29 -15.22 -7.36 4.32
C GLN A 29 -14.09 -7.39 3.29
N PHE A 30 -13.43 -6.25 3.07
CA PHE A 30 -12.24 -6.20 2.23
C PHE A 30 -11.09 -7.01 2.84
N ILE A 31 -10.84 -6.90 4.15
CA ILE A 31 -9.84 -7.71 4.84
C ILE A 31 -10.16 -9.21 4.77
N GLN A 32 -11.43 -9.61 4.94
CA GLN A 32 -11.86 -11.00 4.76
C GLN A 32 -11.57 -11.51 3.34
N TYR A 33 -11.81 -10.69 2.32
CA TYR A 33 -11.46 -11.02 0.94
C TYR A 33 -9.96 -11.27 0.75
N LEU A 34 -9.10 -10.44 1.34
CA LEU A 34 -7.64 -10.57 1.25
C LEU A 34 -7.11 -11.80 2.01
N LEU A 35 -7.68 -12.12 3.17
CA LEU A 35 -7.22 -13.22 4.02
C LEU A 35 -7.78 -14.59 3.63
N ASP A 36 -8.76 -14.65 2.73
CA ASP A 36 -9.35 -15.91 2.29
C ASP A 36 -8.40 -16.64 1.31
N PRO A 37 -7.88 -17.84 1.67
CA PRO A 37 -6.97 -18.60 0.80
C PRO A 37 -7.60 -19.05 -0.52
N GLN A 38 -8.93 -19.03 -0.64
CA GLN A 38 -9.61 -19.30 -1.91
C GLN A 38 -9.42 -18.16 -2.90
N THR A 39 -9.41 -16.91 -2.41
CA THR A 39 -9.23 -15.73 -3.25
C THR A 39 -7.87 -15.74 -3.94
N GLU A 40 -6.79 -16.10 -3.22
CA GLU A 40 -5.44 -16.17 -3.80
C GLU A 40 -5.30 -17.26 -4.89
N LYS A 41 -6.19 -18.26 -4.90
CA LYS A 41 -6.21 -19.31 -5.95
C LYS A 41 -6.86 -18.84 -7.24
N GLU A 42 -7.73 -17.83 -7.17
CA GLU A 42 -8.36 -17.20 -8.33
C GLU A 42 -7.33 -16.32 -9.03
N LYS A 43 -6.78 -16.78 -10.17
CA LYS A 43 -5.74 -16.06 -10.92
C LYS A 43 -6.33 -15.22 -12.06
N PRO A 44 -5.79 -14.01 -12.31
CA PRO A 44 -4.69 -13.36 -11.59
C PRO A 44 -5.18 -12.65 -10.32
N PHE A 45 -4.56 -12.94 -9.18
CA PHE A 45 -4.74 -12.14 -7.97
C PHE A 45 -3.85 -10.90 -8.07
N ASN A 46 -4.37 -9.75 -7.67
CA ASN A 46 -3.64 -8.48 -7.78
C ASN A 46 -2.43 -8.50 -6.83
N GLU A 47 -1.23 -8.32 -7.39
CA GLU A 47 0.03 -8.33 -6.65
C GLU A 47 0.11 -7.22 -5.59
N HIS A 48 -0.53 -6.08 -5.80
CA HIS A 48 -0.61 -5.00 -4.80
C HIS A 48 -1.38 -5.41 -3.54
N TRP A 49 -2.24 -6.42 -3.66
CA TRP A 49 -3.03 -6.98 -2.56
C TRP A 49 -2.46 -8.30 -2.02
N GLN A 50 -1.40 -8.81 -2.64
CA GLN A 50 -0.76 -10.05 -2.23
C GLN A 50 0.15 -9.81 -1.01
N HIS A 51 0.28 -10.85 -0.19
CA HIS A 51 1.18 -10.81 0.94
C HIS A 51 2.64 -10.54 0.51
N VAL A 52 3.25 -9.50 1.08
CA VAL A 52 4.65 -9.09 0.83
C VAL A 52 5.63 -10.24 1.04
N TYR A 53 5.40 -11.11 2.04
CA TYR A 53 6.30 -12.25 2.30
C TYR A 53 6.38 -13.26 1.15
N ARG A 54 5.36 -13.30 0.28
CA ARG A 54 5.31 -14.17 -0.89
C ARG A 54 5.94 -13.54 -2.13
N LEU A 55 5.91 -12.22 -2.24
CA LEU A 55 6.46 -11.50 -3.38
C LEU A 55 7.96 -11.22 -3.21
N CYS A 56 8.35 -10.78 -2.01
CA CYS A 56 9.68 -10.20 -1.79
C CYS A 56 10.56 -11.00 -0.84
N HIS A 57 10.05 -12.06 -0.20
CA HIS A 57 10.79 -12.89 0.77
C HIS A 57 11.65 -12.08 1.77
N PRO A 58 11.07 -11.08 2.47
CA PRO A 58 11.83 -10.12 3.28
C PRO A 58 12.63 -10.80 4.41
N CYS A 59 12.21 -11.97 4.87
CA CYS A 59 12.93 -12.73 5.90
C CYS A 59 14.28 -13.31 5.44
N GLN A 60 14.61 -13.23 4.14
CA GLN A 60 15.87 -13.71 3.57
C GLN A 60 16.94 -12.61 3.48
N ILE A 61 16.61 -11.39 3.90
CA ILE A 61 17.50 -10.23 3.85
C ILE A 61 17.84 -9.82 5.28
N ASP A 62 19.14 -9.72 5.57
CA ASP A 62 19.64 -9.16 6.82
C ASP A 62 19.69 -7.64 6.69
N TYR A 63 18.64 -6.96 7.16
CA TYR A 63 18.54 -5.51 7.08
C TYR A 63 19.38 -4.83 8.18
N ASP A 64 20.29 -3.95 7.77
CA ASP A 64 21.00 -3.05 8.69
C ASP A 64 20.11 -1.91 9.21
N PHE A 65 19.02 -1.61 8.51
CA PHE A 65 18.07 -0.55 8.84
C PHE A 65 16.65 -0.87 8.36
N VAL A 66 15.64 -0.60 9.20
CA VAL A 66 14.21 -0.69 8.85
C VAL A 66 13.51 0.59 9.29
N GLY A 67 13.17 1.44 8.32
CA GLY A 67 12.43 2.68 8.56
C GLY A 67 10.91 2.49 8.53
N LYS A 68 10.18 3.50 8.99
CA LYS A 68 8.73 3.59 8.94
C LYS A 68 8.33 4.80 8.12
N LEU A 69 7.22 4.67 7.40
CA LEU A 69 6.73 5.79 6.60
C LEU A 69 6.33 6.96 7.51
N GLU A 70 5.71 6.68 8.65
CA GLU A 70 5.23 7.67 9.63
C GLU A 70 6.36 8.54 10.20
N SER A 71 7.57 7.99 10.33
CA SER A 71 8.78 8.67 10.80
C SER A 71 9.82 8.85 9.69
N LEU A 72 9.37 8.99 8.43
CA LEU A 72 10.26 9.04 7.27
C LEU A 72 11.34 10.13 7.39
N ASP A 73 10.98 11.31 7.89
CA ASP A 73 11.91 12.44 8.01
C ASP A 73 13.02 12.11 9.03
N GLU A 74 12.65 11.62 10.22
CA GLU A 74 13.62 11.22 11.25
C GLU A 74 14.45 10.00 10.83
N ASP A 75 13.82 9.02 10.19
CA ASP A 75 14.45 7.78 9.75
C ASP A 75 15.46 8.02 8.63
N THR A 76 15.17 8.93 7.71
CA THR A 76 16.11 9.28 6.63
C THR A 76 17.31 10.07 7.14
N GLU A 77 17.14 11.00 8.07
CA GLU A 77 18.26 11.68 8.73
C GLU A 77 19.16 10.69 9.48
N HIS A 78 18.56 9.74 10.22
CA HIS A 78 19.30 8.72 10.93
C HIS A 78 20.06 7.78 9.97
N LEU A 79 19.41 7.34 8.89
CA LEU A 79 20.02 6.50 7.87
C LEU A 79 21.23 7.20 7.21
N LEU A 80 21.10 8.47 6.85
CA LEU A 80 22.19 9.24 6.25
C LEU A 80 23.38 9.38 7.20
N LYS A 81 23.14 9.52 8.50
CA LYS A 81 24.20 9.51 9.52
C LYS A 81 24.91 8.17 9.61
N ILE A 82 24.18 7.05 9.59
CA ILE A 82 24.78 5.69 9.58
C ILE A 82 25.69 5.53 8.34
N LEU A 83 25.26 6.06 7.20
CA LEU A 83 25.99 5.99 5.93
C LEU A 83 27.15 7.00 5.82
N GLY A 84 27.30 7.93 6.78
CA GLY A 84 28.31 9.00 6.73
C GLY A 84 28.03 10.05 5.65
N LEU A 85 26.77 10.20 5.24
CA LEU A 85 26.32 11.10 4.17
C LEU A 85 25.61 12.35 4.71
N GLU A 86 26.16 12.98 5.76
CA GLU A 86 25.53 14.08 6.48
C GLU A 86 25.36 15.37 5.65
N ASN A 87 26.03 15.46 4.49
CA ASN A 87 25.93 16.59 3.57
C ASN A 87 24.78 16.46 2.55
N ILE A 88 24.05 15.34 2.57
CA ILE A 88 22.89 15.08 1.71
C ILE A 88 21.64 15.20 2.57
N HIS A 89 20.56 15.73 2.00
CA HIS A 89 19.27 15.78 2.68
C HIS A 89 18.22 15.09 1.82
N PHE A 90 17.37 14.30 2.47
CA PHE A 90 16.19 13.76 1.83
C PHE A 90 15.14 14.87 1.65
N PRO A 91 14.37 14.88 0.54
CA PRO A 91 13.24 15.79 0.40
C PRO A 91 12.29 15.63 1.60
N PRO A 92 11.76 16.73 2.16
CA PRO A 92 10.84 16.65 3.27
C PRO A 92 9.61 15.82 2.89
N GLY A 93 9.16 14.98 3.81
CA GLY A 93 7.96 14.18 3.64
C GLY A 93 6.75 15.06 3.30
N TYR A 94 5.93 14.62 2.34
CA TYR A 94 4.69 15.31 2.02
C TYR A 94 3.80 15.36 3.25
N LYS A 95 3.36 16.57 3.65
CA LYS A 95 2.48 16.77 4.80
C LYS A 95 1.08 16.19 4.59
N ASP A 96 0.66 16.06 3.32
CA ASP A 96 -0.68 15.60 2.95
C ASP A 96 -0.60 14.34 2.07
N ARG A 97 -0.21 13.23 2.71
CA ARG A 97 -0.06 11.90 2.11
C ARG A 97 -1.39 11.22 1.77
N THR A 98 -2.47 11.99 1.74
CA THR A 98 -3.80 11.55 1.32
C THR A 98 -4.28 12.24 0.05
N SER A 99 -3.62 13.31 -0.38
CA SER A 99 -3.92 14.01 -1.63
C SER A 99 -3.56 13.19 -2.87
N VAL A 100 -4.43 13.08 -3.86
CA VAL A 100 -4.14 12.31 -5.10
C VAL A 100 -2.83 12.78 -5.79
N ASP A 101 -2.42 14.01 -5.53
CA ASP A 101 -1.21 14.61 -6.07
C ASP A 101 0.09 14.06 -5.47
N TRP A 102 0.09 13.53 -4.22
CA TRP A 102 1.34 13.05 -3.58
C TRP A 102 1.95 11.85 -4.32
N GLU A 103 1.12 10.95 -4.87
CA GLU A 103 1.57 9.73 -5.55
C GLU A 103 2.38 10.04 -6.82
N ARG A 104 1.93 11.03 -7.60
CA ARG A 104 2.64 11.50 -8.80
C ARG A 104 3.95 12.19 -8.46
N ASP A 105 3.96 12.91 -7.37
CA ASP A 105 5.05 13.80 -7.00
C ASP A 105 6.23 13.06 -6.35
N MET A 106 5.97 12.03 -5.52
CA MET A 106 7.02 11.18 -4.94
C MET A 106 7.74 10.31 -5.98
N VAL A 107 7.01 9.78 -6.96
CA VAL A 107 7.58 8.85 -7.96
C VAL A 107 8.30 9.60 -9.08
N CYS A 108 7.88 10.82 -9.41
CA CYS A 108 8.33 11.53 -10.61
C CYS A 108 9.18 12.79 -10.37
N LYS A 109 9.39 13.26 -9.13
CA LYS A 109 10.31 14.39 -8.90
C LYS A 109 11.75 13.87 -8.72
N PRO A 110 12.68 14.21 -9.63
CA PRO A 110 14.07 13.84 -9.47
C PRO A 110 14.64 14.49 -8.20
N PHE A 111 15.45 13.74 -7.45
CA PHE A 111 16.38 14.31 -6.48
C PHE A 111 17.27 15.32 -7.22
N HIS A 112 16.91 16.60 -7.14
CA HIS A 112 17.78 17.66 -7.60
C HIS A 112 18.78 17.96 -6.49
N SER A 113 20.04 17.67 -6.77
CA SER A 113 21.22 18.08 -6.00
C SER A 113 21.38 19.59 -5.96
#